data_AF-A0A6C0E9E6-F1
#
_entry.id   AF-A0A6C0E9E6-F1
#
_cell.length_a   1.000
_cell.length_b   1.000
_cell.length_c   1.000
_cell.angle_alpha   90.00
_cell.angle_beta   90.00
_cell.angle_gamma   90.00
#
_symmetry.space_group_name_H-M   'P 1'
#
loop_
_entity.id
_entity.type
_entity.pdbx_description
1 polymer ?
#
loop_
_entity_poly.entity_id
_entity_poly.type
_entity_poly.pdbx_seq_one_letter_code
_entity_poly.pdbx_strand_id
1 'polypeptide(L)'
;MFQPKTYTLINKMYDPRVDIRLVRNQIHEWVTKLDDVPAEISNIIFDNINKYIEYDVFPVLNIPLYNETLEGWNLVTRRNKLEKEYPKEFHQVLVEEKREIREHYRMMKEDNPEKW
;
A
#
# COMPACT_ATOMS: atom_id res chain seq x y z
N MET A 1 -18.82 -9.45 -7.26
CA MET A 1 -19.40 -9.52 -5.91
C MET A 1 -18.30 -9.96 -4.97
N PHE A 2 -17.89 -9.11 -4.03
CA PHE A 2 -16.86 -9.43 -3.04
C PHE A 2 -17.44 -10.46 -2.05
N GLN A 3 -16.76 -11.59 -1.85
CA GLN A 3 -17.18 -12.64 -0.90
C GLN A 3 -16.26 -12.62 0.33
N PRO A 4 -16.75 -12.23 1.52
CA PRO A 4 -15.94 -12.06 2.74
C PRO A 4 -15.29 -13.35 3.29
N LYS A 5 -15.79 -14.52 2.88
CA LYS A 5 -15.48 -15.81 3.55
C LYS A 5 -14.08 -16.38 3.27
N THR A 6 -13.31 -15.79 2.38
CA THR A 6 -11.97 -16.29 1.97
C THR A 6 -10.79 -15.60 2.67
N TYR A 7 -11.00 -14.54 3.46
CA TYR A 7 -9.92 -13.86 4.19
C TYR A 7 -9.64 -14.43 5.58
N THR A 8 -10.48 -15.36 6.07
CA THR A 8 -10.53 -15.84 7.46
C THR A 8 -9.28 -16.56 8.00
N LEU A 9 -8.23 -16.76 7.20
CA LEU A 9 -7.02 -17.49 7.64
C LEU A 9 -5.68 -16.83 7.26
N ILE A 10 -5.66 -15.77 6.45
CA ILE A 10 -4.39 -15.14 6.05
C ILE A 10 -4.22 -13.83 6.84
N ASN A 11 -3.44 -13.94 7.92
CA ASN A 11 -2.86 -12.87 8.73
C ASN A 11 -3.78 -12.10 9.69
N LYS A 12 -4.00 -12.69 10.87
CA LYS A 12 -4.35 -11.97 12.11
C LYS A 12 -3.31 -10.91 12.58
N MET A 13 -2.26 -10.63 11.80
CA MET A 13 -1.16 -9.71 12.16
C MET A 13 -0.74 -8.73 11.05
N TYR A 14 -1.29 -8.83 9.84
CA TYR A 14 -0.88 -7.96 8.73
C TYR A 14 -1.80 -6.74 8.63
N ASP A 15 -1.24 -5.54 8.78
CA ASP A 15 -1.95 -4.29 8.54
C ASP A 15 -1.41 -3.62 7.26
N PRO A 16 -2.11 -3.72 6.11
CA PRO A 16 -1.65 -3.13 4.86
C PRO A 16 -1.50 -1.60 4.92
N ARG A 17 -2.07 -0.93 5.93
CA ARG A 17 -1.86 0.52 6.15
C ARG A 17 -0.43 0.85 6.54
N VAL A 18 0.23 -0.05 7.26
CA VAL A 18 1.63 0.12 7.66
C VAL A 18 2.49 0.13 6.40
N ASP A 19 2.26 -0.82 5.49
CA ASP A 19 2.98 -0.91 4.23
C ASP A 19 2.70 0.26 3.30
N ILE A 20 1.42 0.64 3.12
CA ILE A 20 1.05 1.81 2.31
C ILE A 20 1.71 3.08 2.87
N ARG A 21 1.72 3.25 4.19
CA ARG A 21 2.39 4.40 4.83
C ARG A 21 3.89 4.36 4.63
N LEU A 22 4.51 3.20 4.79
CA LEU A 22 5.95 3.01 4.58
C LEU A 22 6.34 3.41 3.15
N VAL A 23 5.60 2.91 2.15
CA VAL A 23 5.87 3.24 0.74
C VAL A 23 5.67 4.73 0.47
N ARG A 24 4.66 5.38 1.07
CA ARG A 24 4.47 6.83 0.96
C ARG A 24 5.64 7.62 1.55
N ASN A 25 6.17 7.19 2.69
CA ASN A 25 7.35 7.81 3.28
C ASN A 25 8.59 7.62 2.39
N GLN A 26 8.78 6.43 1.82
CA GLN A 26 9.86 6.17 0.87
C GLN A 26 9.75 7.05 -0.39
N ILE A 27 8.54 7.25 -0.92
CA ILE A 27 8.31 8.19 -2.03
C ILE A 27 8.67 9.61 -1.60
N HIS A 28 8.27 10.05 -0.41
CA HIS A 28 8.60 11.39 0.09
C HIS A 28 10.12 11.58 0.20
N GLU A 29 10.82 10.66 0.84
CA GLU A 29 12.29 10.67 0.95
C GLU A 29 12.96 10.67 -0.42
N TRP A 30 12.46 9.87 -1.36
CA TRP A 30 12.97 9.84 -2.73
C TRP A 30 12.77 11.18 -3.45
N VAL A 31 11.61 11.82 -3.31
CA VAL A 31 11.36 13.17 -3.87
C VAL A 31 12.32 14.19 -3.25
N THR A 32 12.54 14.16 -1.94
CA THR A 32 13.47 15.10 -1.26
C THR A 32 14.90 14.97 -1.80
N LYS A 33 15.36 13.77 -2.20
CA LYS A 33 16.67 13.62 -2.85
C LYS A 33 16.78 14.35 -4.19
N LEU A 34 15.65 14.65 -4.83
CA LEU A 34 15.60 15.37 -6.10
C LEU A 34 15.55 16.89 -5.93
N ASP A 35 15.48 17.41 -4.70
CA ASP A 35 15.42 18.86 -4.46
C ASP A 35 16.67 19.59 -4.98
N ASP A 36 17.82 18.90 -4.99
CA ASP A 36 19.09 19.42 -5.53
C ASP A 36 19.24 19.26 -7.06
N VAL A 37 18.27 18.62 -7.72
CA VAL A 37 18.30 18.37 -9.16
C VAL A 37 17.65 19.54 -9.91
N PRO A 38 18.26 20.05 -11.01
CA PRO A 38 17.64 21.07 -11.85
C PRO A 38 16.23 20.68 -12.28
N ALA A 39 15.28 21.63 -12.22
CA ALA A 39 13.86 21.38 -12.46
C ALA A 39 13.59 20.74 -13.84
N GLU A 40 14.36 21.08 -14.87
CA GLU A 40 14.25 20.47 -16.19
C GLU A 40 14.55 18.97 -16.16
N ILE A 41 15.54 18.57 -15.36
CA ILE A 41 15.94 17.16 -15.23
C ILE A 41 14.92 16.40 -14.36
N SER A 42 14.47 16.99 -13.25
CA SER A 42 13.45 16.34 -12.40
C SER A 42 12.11 16.18 -13.12
N ASN A 43 11.72 17.13 -13.99
CA ASN A 43 10.54 16.98 -14.84
C ASN A 43 10.66 15.79 -15.80
N ILE A 44 11.83 15.55 -16.41
CA ILE A 44 12.06 14.37 -17.26
C ILE A 44 11.85 13.07 -16.46
N ILE A 45 12.29 13.02 -15.21
CA ILE A 45 12.07 11.86 -14.32
C ILE A 45 10.58 11.63 -14.13
N PHE A 46 9.84 12.66 -13.69
CA PHE A 46 8.40 12.53 -13.41
C PHE A 46 7.58 12.19 -14.66
N ASP A 47 7.91 12.79 -15.81
CA ASP A 47 7.25 12.51 -17.08
C ASP A 47 7.45 11.05 -17.51
N ASN A 48 8.66 10.51 -17.37
CA ASN A 48 8.93 9.11 -17.67
C ASN A 48 8.20 8.17 -16.71
N ILE A 49 8.20 8.47 -15.40
CA ILE A 49 7.45 7.67 -14.42
C ILE A 49 5.97 7.63 -14.80
N ASN A 50 5.35 8.79 -15.05
CA ASN A 50 3.95 8.89 -15.42
C ASN A 50 3.65 8.14 -16.72
N LYS A 51 4.50 8.28 -17.73
CA LYS A 51 4.34 7.63 -19.04
C LYS A 51 4.35 6.10 -18.94
N TYR A 52 5.17 5.55 -18.05
CA TYR A 52 5.35 4.10 -17.94
C TYR A 52 4.69 3.49 -16.71
N ILE A 53 3.88 4.23 -15.95
CA ILE A 53 3.36 3.77 -14.65
C ILE A 53 2.46 2.53 -14.74
N GLU A 54 1.79 2.33 -15.87
CA GLU A 54 0.90 1.19 -16.11
C GLU A 54 1.62 -0.04 -16.68
N TYR A 55 2.91 0.08 -17.00
CA TYR A 55 3.69 -1.02 -17.56
C TYR A 55 4.08 -2.01 -16.46
N ASP A 56 4.21 -3.29 -16.82
CA ASP A 56 4.69 -4.31 -15.88
C ASP A 56 6.20 -4.24 -15.64
N VAL A 57 6.94 -3.74 -16.63
CA VAL A 57 8.40 -3.63 -16.62
C VAL A 57 8.79 -2.24 -17.12
N PHE A 58 9.64 -1.54 -16.37
CA PHE A 58 10.16 -0.26 -16.81
C PHE A 58 11.12 -0.45 -17.99
N PRO A 59 10.96 0.31 -19.09
CA PRO A 59 11.85 0.18 -20.24
C PRO A 59 13.28 0.62 -19.92
N VAL A 60 14.24 0.10 -20.67
CA VAL A 60 15.62 0.64 -20.66
C VAL A 60 15.64 1.88 -21.53
N LEU A 61 15.95 3.02 -20.93
CA LEU A 61 15.95 4.33 -21.58
C LEU A 61 17.34 4.96 -21.47
N ASN A 62 17.78 5.64 -22.52
CA ASN A 62 18.97 6.46 -22.46
C ASN A 62 18.57 7.89 -22.05
N ILE A 63 18.34 8.08 -20.76
CA ILE A 63 17.94 9.36 -20.17
C ILE A 63 18.85 9.74 -19.00
N PRO A 64 19.03 11.03 -18.71
CA PRO A 64 19.64 11.47 -17.46
C PRO A 64 18.88 10.88 -16.27
N LEU A 65 19.61 10.49 -15.24
CA LEU A 65 19.06 9.98 -13.98
C LEU A 65 18.09 8.79 -14.18
N TYR A 66 18.47 7.86 -15.08
CA TYR A 66 17.70 6.64 -15.34
C TYR A 66 17.45 5.81 -14.08
N ASN A 67 18.46 5.69 -13.21
CA ASN A 67 18.37 4.87 -12.00
C ASN A 67 17.37 5.48 -11.00
N GLU A 68 17.39 6.80 -10.87
CA GLU A 68 16.48 7.58 -10.03
C GLU A 68 15.05 7.48 -10.57
N THR A 69 14.90 7.51 -11.90
CA THR A 69 13.62 7.29 -12.59
C THR A 69 13.09 5.89 -12.33
N LEU A 70 13.94 4.86 -12.42
CA LEU A 70 13.59 3.48 -12.13
C LEU A 70 13.22 3.28 -10.65
N GLU A 71 13.95 3.89 -9.72
CA GLU A 71 13.64 3.88 -8.28
C GLU A 71 12.25 4.50 -8.02
N GLY A 72 12.00 5.70 -8.54
CA GLY A 72 10.70 6.37 -8.41
C GLY A 72 9.57 5.55 -9.01
N TRP A 73 9.75 5.01 -10.23
CA TRP A 73 8.76 4.15 -10.87
C TRP A 73 8.45 2.90 -10.03
N ASN A 74 9.46 2.23 -9.46
CA ASN A 74 9.26 1.07 -8.59
C ASN A 74 8.44 1.43 -7.34
N LEU A 75 8.69 2.58 -6.73
CA LEU A 75 7.95 3.04 -5.55
C LEU A 75 6.50 3.36 -5.88
N VAL A 76 6.25 4.09 -6.96
CA VAL A 76 4.89 4.50 -7.37
C VAL A 76 4.08 3.29 -7.83
N THR A 77 4.66 2.37 -8.60
CA THR A 77 3.98 1.12 -9.01
C THR A 77 3.67 0.23 -7.81
N ARG A 78 4.60 0.09 -6.86
CA ARG A 78 4.36 -0.64 -5.61
C ARG A 78 3.21 -0.04 -4.81
N ARG A 79 3.17 1.28 -4.65
CA ARG A 79 2.05 1.99 -4.00
C ARG A 79 0.73 1.67 -4.70
N ASN A 80 0.67 1.80 -6.02
CA ASN A 80 -0.55 1.56 -6.80
C ASN A 80 -1.03 0.11 -6.66
N LYS A 81 -0.11 -0.86 -6.65
CA LYS A 81 -0.45 -2.28 -6.41
C LYS A 81 -1.06 -2.48 -5.03
N LEU A 82 -0.46 -1.93 -3.97
CA LEU A 82 -1.00 -2.02 -2.61
C LEU A 82 -2.37 -1.34 -2.48
N GLU A 83 -2.57 -0.17 -3.08
CA GLU A 83 -3.87 0.53 -3.03
C GLU A 83 -4.97 -0.20 -3.81
N LYS A 84 -4.60 -0.94 -4.87
CA LYS A 84 -5.53 -1.80 -5.63
C LYS A 84 -5.87 -3.09 -4.88
N GLU A 85 -4.90 -3.70 -4.22
CA GLU A 85 -5.07 -4.95 -3.46
C GLU A 85 -5.83 -4.72 -2.15
N TYR A 86 -5.54 -3.60 -1.47
CA TYR A 86 -6.13 -3.22 -0.19
C TYR A 86 -6.84 -1.86 -0.29
N PRO A 87 -7.99 -1.81 -0.99
CA PRO A 87 -8.74 -0.57 -1.17
C PRO A 87 -9.30 -0.07 0.17
N LYS A 88 -9.72 1.20 0.25
CA LYS A 88 -10.14 1.81 1.52
C LYS A 88 -11.30 1.07 2.20
N GLU A 89 -12.17 0.46 1.41
CA GLU A 89 -13.30 -0.37 1.82
C GLU A 89 -12.85 -1.63 2.57
N PHE A 90 -11.65 -2.15 2.29
CA PHE A 90 -11.05 -3.26 3.04
C PHE A 90 -10.94 -2.94 4.53
N HIS A 91 -10.74 -1.67 4.88
CA HIS A 91 -10.71 -1.27 6.27
C HIS A 91 -12.06 -1.39 6.97
N GLN A 92 -13.15 -1.08 6.28
CA GLN A 92 -14.50 -1.20 6.85
C GLN A 92 -14.77 -2.65 7.21
N VAL A 93 -14.40 -3.58 6.32
CA VAL A 93 -14.47 -5.03 6.56
C VAL A 93 -13.66 -5.43 7.79
N LEU A 94 -12.40 -4.99 7.90
CA LEU A 94 -11.56 -5.32 9.08
C LEU A 94 -12.12 -4.76 10.40
N VAL A 95 -12.75 -3.58 10.38
CA VAL A 95 -13.36 -2.97 11.57
C VAL A 95 -14.62 -3.72 11.99
N GLU A 96 -15.46 -4.10 11.02
CA GLU A 96 -16.66 -4.92 11.24
C GLU A 96 -16.28 -6.30 11.79
N GLU A 97 -15.30 -7.00 11.21
CA GLU A 97 -14.83 -8.28 11.72
C GLU A 97 -14.29 -8.18 13.16
N LYS A 98 -13.48 -7.14 13.47
CA LYS A 98 -13.02 -6.90 14.85
C LYS A 98 -14.15 -6.58 15.81
N ARG A 99 -15.24 -5.97 15.32
CA ARG A 99 -16.45 -5.73 16.13
C ARG A 99 -17.19 -7.04 16.40
N GLU A 100 -17.44 -7.84 15.35
CA GLU A 100 -18.09 -9.15 15.46
C GLU A 100 -17.35 -10.09 16.42
N ILE A 101 -16.02 -10.16 16.31
CA ILE A 101 -15.19 -10.97 17.21
C ILE A 101 -15.35 -10.52 18.67
N ARG A 102 -15.30 -9.20 18.94
CA ARG A 102 -15.48 -8.67 20.30
C ARG A 102 -16.86 -8.95 20.86
N GLU A 103 -17.89 -8.83 20.02
CA GLU A 103 -19.27 -9.11 20.39
C GLU A 103 -19.48 -10.61 20.68
N HIS A 104 -18.88 -11.48 19.88
CA HIS A 104 -18.85 -12.92 20.12
C HIS A 104 -18.16 -13.29 21.45
N TYR A 105 -16.99 -12.71 21.73
CA TYR A 105 -16.32 -12.89 23.03
C TYR A 105 -17.13 -12.34 24.20
N ARG A 106 -17.86 -11.24 24.01
CA ARG A 106 -18.74 -10.67 25.03
C ARG A 106 -19.87 -11.64 25.36
N MET A 107 -20.58 -12.14 24.35
CA MET A 107 -21.66 -13.13 24.51
C MET A 107 -21.15 -14.40 25.21
N MET A 108 -19.99 -14.94 24.80
CA MET A 108 -19.40 -16.12 25.46
C MET A 108 -19.01 -15.89 26.93
N LYS A 109 -18.62 -14.66 27.31
CA LYS A 109 -18.34 -14.30 28.71
C LYS A 109 -19.62 -14.12 29.52
N GLU A 110 -20.66 -13.55 28.92
CA GLU A 110 -21.97 -13.39 29.54
C GLU A 110 -22.67 -14.75 29.75
N ASP A 111 -22.54 -15.68 28.80
CA ASP A 111 -23.11 -17.03 28.87
C ASP A 111 -22.35 -17.98 29.81
N ASN A 112 -21.07 -17.69 30.13
CA ASN A 112 -20.27 -18.56 31.00
C ASN A 112 -19.20 -17.80 31.82
N PRO A 113 -19.65 -17.01 32.82
CA PRO A 113 -18.78 -16.10 33.57
C PRO A 113 -17.76 -16.82 34.48
N GLU A 114 -17.99 -18.09 34.83
CA GLU A 114 -17.10 -18.85 35.74
C GLU A 114 -15.85 -19.43 35.05
N LYS A 115 -15.74 -19.32 33.72
CA LYS A 115 -14.65 -19.92 32.92
C LYS A 115 -13.50 -18.95 32.59
N TRP A 116 -13.57 -17.71 33.07
CA TRP A 116 -12.66 -16.60 32.71
C TRP A 116 -12.31 -15.75 33.91
#